data_AF-A0A562UR23-F1
#
_entry.id   AF-A0A562UR23-F1
#
_cell.length_a   1.000
_cell.length_b   1.000
_cell.length_c   1.000
_cell.angle_alpha   90.00
_cell.angle_beta   90.00
_cell.angle_gamma   90.00
#
_symmetry.space_group_name_H-M   'P 1'
#
loop_
_entity.id
_entity.type
_entity.pdbx_description
1 polymer ?
#
loop_
_entity_poly.entity_id
_entity_poly.type
_entity_poly.pdbx_seq_one_letter_code
_entity_poly.pdbx_strand_id
1 'polypeptide(L)'
;MQIDEGQVRSLGARIRTLGEDADAYLRGMSGSFEAGCQGNDGFVAVATLRQTFARLEALTGALAGESRNTGEKVVTAAVCHGLNDDRQSSGFRAFTGLVNGGR
;
A
#
# COMPACT_ATOMS: atom_id res chain seq x y z
N MET A 1 -8.66 -19.71 -14.23
CA MET A 1 -8.71 -18.24 -14.10
C MET A 1 -7.27 -17.77 -14.27
N GLN A 2 -6.98 -17.00 -15.31
CA GLN A 2 -5.61 -16.53 -15.58
C GLN A 2 -5.46 -15.15 -14.94
N ILE A 3 -4.70 -15.07 -13.86
CA ILE A 3 -4.45 -13.80 -13.15
C ILE A 3 -3.27 -13.11 -13.84
N ASP A 4 -3.44 -11.85 -14.24
CA ASP A 4 -2.33 -11.03 -14.73
C ASP A 4 -1.51 -10.53 -13.53
N GLU A 5 -0.47 -11.27 -13.18
CA GLU A 5 0.42 -10.96 -12.05
C GLU A 5 1.12 -9.61 -12.17
N GLY A 6 1.37 -9.16 -13.41
CA GLY A 6 1.97 -7.85 -13.68
C GLY A 6 1.02 -6.73 -13.28
N GLN A 7 -0.25 -6.86 -13.63
CA GLN A 7 -1.30 -5.91 -13.20
C GLN A 7 -1.49 -5.91 -11.69
N VAL A 8 -1.50 -7.08 -11.05
CA VAL A 8 -1.68 -7.18 -9.59
C VAL A 8 -0.49 -6.57 -8.83
N ARG A 9 0.75 -6.81 -9.27
CA ARG A 9 1.94 -6.15 -8.71
C ARG A 9 1.90 -4.63 -8.90
N SER A 10 1.55 -4.16 -10.10
CA SER A 10 1.39 -2.73 -10.38
C SER A 10 0.35 -2.08 -9.47
N LEU A 11 -0.79 -2.75 -9.27
CA LEU A 11 -1.83 -2.30 -8.35
C LEU A 11 -1.32 -2.19 -6.91
N GLY A 12 -0.64 -3.22 -6.40
CA GLY A 12 -0.07 -3.19 -5.04
C GLY A 12 0.93 -2.05 -4.84
N ALA A 13 1.78 -1.79 -5.84
CA ALA A 13 2.71 -0.66 -5.82
C ALA A 13 1.97 0.69 -5.80
N ARG A 14 0.90 0.86 -6.59
CA ARG A 14 0.10 2.08 -6.62
C ARG A 14 -0.61 2.35 -5.29
N ILE A 15 -1.17 1.31 -4.66
CA ILE A 15 -1.80 1.44 -3.34
C ILE A 15 -0.78 1.91 -2.30
N ARG A 16 0.43 1.35 -2.34
CA ARG A 16 1.53 1.78 -1.46
C ARG A 16 1.86 3.26 -1.64
N THR A 17 2.06 3.70 -2.89
CA THR A 17 2.37 5.10 -3.23
C THR A 17 1.26 6.06 -2.80
N LEU A 18 -0.01 5.69 -2.97
CA LEU A 18 -1.14 6.52 -2.53
C LEU A 18 -1.08 6.82 -1.02
N GLY A 19 -0.71 5.84 -0.21
CA GLY A 19 -0.52 6.02 1.22
C GLY A 19 0.65 6.95 1.56
N GLU A 20 1.76 6.82 0.83
CA GLU A 20 2.94 7.68 0.98
C GLU A 20 2.62 9.14 0.59
N ASP A 21 1.90 9.34 -0.51
CA ASP A 21 1.48 10.66 -0.99
C ASP A 21 0.52 11.35 0.00
N ALA A 22 -0.42 10.62 0.58
CA ALA A 22 -1.38 11.15 1.56
C ALA A 22 -0.67 11.63 2.85
N ASP A 23 0.30 10.86 3.34
CA ASP A 23 1.11 11.25 4.51
C ASP A 23 2.01 12.46 4.19
N ALA A 24 2.64 12.48 3.01
CA ALA A 24 3.47 13.59 2.56
C ALA A 24 2.67 14.89 2.43
N TYR A 25 1.46 14.83 1.89
CA TYR A 25 0.58 15.99 1.74
C TYR A 25 0.26 16.64 3.10
N LEU A 26 -0.09 15.84 4.12
CA LEU A 26 -0.40 16.39 5.44
C LEU A 26 0.83 16.96 6.16
N ARG A 27 1.99 16.29 6.04
CA ARG A 27 3.25 16.85 6.57
C ARG A 27 3.63 18.16 5.87
N GLY A 28 3.29 18.32 4.60
CA GLY A 28 3.46 19.58 3.89
C GLY A 28 2.56 20.69 4.45
N MET A 29 1.33 20.35 4.85
CA MET A 29 0.39 21.31 5.43
C MET A 29 0.68 21.69 6.88
N SER A 30 1.26 20.79 7.68
CA SER A 30 1.43 21.00 9.12
C SER A 30 2.28 22.23 9.45
N GLY A 31 3.37 22.46 8.71
CA GLY A 31 4.24 23.63 8.92
C GLY A 31 3.53 24.96 8.65
N SER A 32 2.78 25.06 7.54
CA SER A 32 2.00 26.27 7.23
C SER A 32 0.86 26.50 8.22
N PHE A 33 0.25 25.40 8.68
CA PHE A 33 -0.82 25.44 9.67
C PHE A 33 -0.32 25.92 11.04
N GLU A 34 0.79 25.39 11.53
CA GLU A 34 1.41 25.80 12.79
C GLU A 34 1.82 27.29 12.75
N ALA A 35 2.43 27.72 11.65
CA ALA A 35 2.78 29.12 11.44
C ALA A 35 1.55 30.05 11.46
N GLY A 36 0.44 29.65 10.81
CA GLY A 36 -0.81 30.41 10.83
C GLY A 36 -1.49 30.46 12.20
N CYS A 37 -1.24 29.47 13.05
CA CYS A 37 -1.78 29.43 14.41
C CYS A 37 -0.87 30.10 15.46
N GLN A 38 0.36 30.50 15.12
CA GLN A 38 1.26 31.18 16.07
C GLN A 38 0.66 32.52 16.52
N GLY A 39 0.70 32.78 17.83
CA GLY A 39 0.21 34.02 18.43
C GLY A 39 -1.31 34.09 18.62
N ASN A 40 -2.06 33.08 18.18
CA ASN A 40 -3.53 33.04 18.28
C ASN A 40 -4.04 32.02 19.32
N ASP A 41 -3.20 31.62 20.27
CA ASP A 41 -3.49 30.57 21.26
C ASP A 41 -4.66 30.91 22.21
N GLY A 42 -5.02 32.19 22.33
CA GLY A 42 -6.17 32.63 23.13
C GLY A 42 -7.53 32.40 22.49
N PHE A 43 -7.60 32.04 21.20
CA PHE A 43 -8.85 31.84 20.49
C PHE A 43 -9.27 30.38 20.51
N VAL A 44 -10.45 30.10 21.07
CA VAL A 44 -11.06 28.74 21.07
C VAL A 44 -11.13 28.17 19.66
N ALA A 45 -11.43 28.99 18.65
CA ALA A 45 -11.46 28.57 17.26
C ALA A 45 -10.11 27.98 16.78
N VAL A 46 -8.99 28.55 17.18
CA VAL A 46 -7.65 28.07 16.82
C VAL A 46 -7.32 26.76 17.55
N ALA A 47 -7.70 26.65 18.82
CA ALA A 47 -7.57 25.40 19.56
C ALA A 47 -8.38 24.26 18.91
N THR A 48 -9.62 24.51 18.51
CA THR A 48 -10.44 23.55 17.76
C THR A 48 -9.81 23.22 16.41
N LEU A 49 -9.28 24.20 15.69
CA LEU A 49 -8.59 23.99 14.42
C LEU A 49 -7.40 23.03 14.60
N ARG A 50 -6.56 23.27 15.62
CA ARG A 50 -5.39 22.43 15.94
C ARG A 50 -5.79 21.01 16.28
N GLN A 51 -6.84 20.84 17.07
CA GLN A 51 -7.35 19.52 17.43
C GLN A 51 -7.88 18.76 16.21
N THR A 52 -8.61 19.44 15.33
CA THR A 52 -9.10 18.85 14.07
C THR A 52 -7.95 18.46 13.15
N PHE A 53 -6.92 19.32 13.03
CA PHE A 53 -5.75 19.03 12.22
C PHE A 53 -4.97 17.82 12.76
N ALA A 54 -4.71 17.76 14.06
CA ALA A 54 -4.05 16.61 14.69
C ALA A 54 -4.85 15.31 14.49
N ARG A 55 -6.19 15.37 14.53
CA ARG A 55 -7.05 14.22 14.24
C ARG A 55 -6.96 13.79 12.78
N LEU A 56 -6.91 14.74 11.85
CA LEU A 56 -6.75 14.46 10.42
C LEU A 56 -5.40 13.77 10.14
N GLU A 57 -4.32 14.25 10.76
CA GLU A 57 -2.98 13.66 10.70
C GLU A 57 -2.98 12.22 11.20
N ALA A 58 -3.54 11.97 12.39
CA ALA A 58 -3.63 10.62 12.94
C ALA A 58 -4.41 9.64 12.05
N LEU A 59 -5.57 10.07 11.52
CA LEU A 59 -6.40 9.23 10.65
C LEU A 59 -5.71 8.92 9.32
N THR A 60 -5.02 9.90 8.76
CA THR A 60 -4.33 9.75 7.47
C THR A 60 -3.06 8.93 7.62
N GLY A 61 -2.31 9.09 8.72
CA GLY A 61 -1.18 8.23 9.05
C GLY A 61 -1.61 6.77 9.20
N ALA A 62 -2.76 6.51 9.84
CA ALA A 62 -3.34 5.17 9.93
C ALA A 62 -3.73 4.61 8.54
N LEU A 63 -4.40 5.42 7.70
CA LEU A 63 -4.76 5.04 6.34
C LEU A 63 -3.54 4.75 5.46
N ALA A 64 -2.48 5.55 5.59
CA ALA A 64 -1.21 5.37 4.90
C ALA A 64 -0.51 4.08 5.34
N GLY A 65 -0.57 3.74 6.64
CA GLY A 65 -0.08 2.47 7.17
C GLY A 65 -0.84 1.28 6.59
N GLU A 66 -2.17 1.32 6.59
CA GLU A 66 -3.02 0.27 6.02
C GLU A 66 -2.85 0.12 4.50
N SER A 67 -2.66 1.24 3.79
CA SER A 67 -2.38 1.23 2.34
C SER A 67 -1.05 0.54 2.04
N ARG A 68 0.01 0.82 2.81
CA ARG A 68 1.30 0.13 2.68
C ARG A 68 1.17 -1.38 2.93
N ASN A 69 0.55 -1.77 4.05
CA ASN A 69 0.31 -3.17 4.40
C ASN A 69 -0.50 -3.91 3.32
N THR A 70 -1.55 -3.27 2.80
CA THR A 70 -2.38 -3.83 1.73
C THR A 70 -1.58 -3.99 0.44
N GLY A 71 -0.80 -2.98 0.05
CA GLY A 71 0.10 -3.05 -1.12
C GLY A 71 1.08 -4.20 -1.02
N GLU A 72 1.73 -4.39 0.13
CA GLU A 72 2.66 -5.51 0.38
C GLU A 72 1.98 -6.87 0.31
N LYS A 73 0.78 -7.02 0.89
CA LYS A 73 -0.02 -8.26 0.80
C LYS A 73 -0.38 -8.60 -0.64
N VAL A 74 -0.77 -7.61 -1.43
CA VAL A 74 -1.11 -7.78 -2.85
C VAL A 74 0.12 -8.21 -3.66
N VAL A 75 1.27 -7.56 -3.44
CA VAL A 75 2.54 -7.95 -4.09
C VAL A 75 2.95 -9.36 -3.69
N THR A 76 2.85 -9.71 -2.40
CA THR A 76 3.19 -11.04 -1.89
C THR A 76 2.27 -12.11 -2.50
N ALA A 77 0.97 -11.85 -2.57
CA ALA A 77 0.01 -12.76 -3.20
C ALA A 77 0.35 -13.02 -4.68
N ALA A 78 0.72 -11.97 -5.43
CA ALA A 78 1.15 -12.10 -6.82
C ALA A 78 2.44 -12.93 -6.95
N VAL A 79 3.41 -12.75 -6.06
CA VAL A 79 4.66 -13.56 -6.05
C VAL A 79 4.36 -15.02 -5.71
N CYS A 80 3.54 -15.29 -4.71
CA CYS A 80 3.15 -16.64 -4.33
C CYS A 80 2.39 -17.36 -5.46
N HIS A 81 1.55 -16.63 -6.20
CA HIS A 81 0.87 -17.16 -7.38
C HIS A 81 1.87 -17.61 -8.46
N GLY A 82 2.80 -16.74 -8.85
CA GLY A 82 3.79 -17.07 -9.88
C GLY A 82 4.68 -18.26 -9.49
N LEU A 83 5.10 -18.33 -8.23
CA LEU A 83 5.86 -19.48 -7.72
C LEU A 83 5.05 -20.80 -7.75
N ASN A 84 3.74 -20.73 -7.57
CA ASN A 84 2.88 -21.92 -7.66
C ASN A 84 2.65 -22.34 -9.11
N ASP A 85 2.45 -21.40 -10.03
CA ASP A 85 2.32 -21.67 -11.47
C ASP A 85 3.61 -22.28 -12.05
N ASP A 86 4.78 -21.77 -11.64
CA ASP A 86 6.08 -22.33 -12.02
C ASP A 86 6.27 -23.77 -11.49
N ARG A 87 5.83 -24.05 -10.26
CA ARG A 87 5.88 -25.40 -9.67
C ARG A 87 4.90 -26.37 -10.34
N GLN A 88 3.68 -25.93 -10.65
CA GLN A 88 2.72 -26.77 -11.36
C GLN A 88 3.18 -27.08 -12.78
N SER A 89 3.71 -26.09 -13.50
CA SER A 89 4.19 -26.28 -14.88
C SER A 89 5.42 -27.19 -14.93
N SER A 90 6.36 -27.05 -14.00
CA SER A 90 7.54 -27.93 -13.89
C SER A 90 7.17 -29.35 -13.48
N GLY A 91 6.27 -29.53 -12.50
CA GLY A 91 5.75 -30.84 -12.10
C GLY A 91 5.01 -31.56 -13.24
N PHE A 92 4.19 -30.82 -14.00
CA PHE A 92 3.50 -31.36 -15.17
C PHE A 92 4.45 -31.74 -16.31
N ARG A 93 5.47 -30.91 -16.59
CA ARG A 93 6.53 -31.26 -17.58
C ARG A 93 7.32 -32.49 -17.16
N ALA A 94 7.69 -32.61 -15.89
CA ALA A 94 8.39 -33.79 -15.38
C ALA A 94 7.54 -35.06 -15.51
N PHE A 95 6.25 -34.98 -15.15
CA PHE A 95 5.31 -36.09 -15.29
C PHE A 95 5.09 -36.49 -16.75
N THR A 96 4.84 -35.53 -17.64
CA THR A 96 4.67 -35.81 -19.07
C THR A 96 5.95 -36.32 -19.74
N GLY A 97 7.13 -35.87 -19.29
CA GLY A 97 8.42 -36.42 -19.72
C GLY A 97 8.64 -37.87 -19.29
N LEU A 98 8.22 -38.24 -18.06
CA LEU A 98 8.24 -39.63 -17.59
C LEU A 98 7.25 -40.52 -18.38
N VAL A 99 6.05 -40.01 -18.66
CA VAL A 99 5.01 -40.76 -19.40
C VAL A 99 5.38 -40.94 -20.89
N ASN A 100 6.03 -39.95 -21.52
CA ASN A 100 6.41 -40.02 -22.94
C ASN A 100 7.83 -40.57 -23.19
N GLY A 101 8.72 -40.53 -22.20
CA GLY A 101 10.10 -41.01 -22.29
C GLY A 101 10.35 -42.40 -21.72
N GLY A 102 9.37 -43.01 -21.06
CA GLY A 102 9.42 -44.39 -20.59
C GLY A 102 9.17 -45.40 -21.72
N ARG A 103 10.20 -45.64 -22.55
CA ARG A 103 10.32 -46.83 -23.40
C ARG A 103 11.72 -47.41 -23.28
#